data_AF-A0A7F8QJN6-F1
#
_entry.id   AF-A0A7F8QJN6-F1
#
_cell.length_a   1.000
_cell.length_b   1.000
_cell.length_c   1.000
_cell.angle_alpha   90.00
_cell.angle_beta   90.00
_cell.angle_gamma   90.00
#
_symmetry.space_group_name_H-M   'P 1'
#
loop_
_entity.id
_entity.type
_entity.pdbx_description
1 polymer ?
#
loop_
_entity_poly.entity_id
_entity_poly.type
_entity_poly.pdbx_seq_one_letter_code
_entity_poly.pdbx_strand_id
1 'polypeptide(L)'
;MILATIIANCIVLALEQHLPDDDKTPMSERLDDTEPYFIGIFCFEAGIKIIALGFAFHKGSYLRNGWNVMDFVVVLTGILATVGTEFDLRTLRAVRVLRPLKLVSGIPSLQVVLKSIMKAMIPLLQIGLLLFFAILIFAIIGLEFYMGKFHTTCFEEGTDDIQGESPAPCGTEEPARTCPNGTKCQPYWEGPNNGITQFDNILFAVLTVFQCITMEGWTDLLYNVSDASSGRGGSPGPANS
;
A
#
# COMPACT_ATOMS: atom_id res chain seq x y z
N MET A 1 6.71 -10.54 -32.96
CA MET A 1 6.16 -11.74 -32.29
C MET A 1 6.07 -11.54 -30.78
N ILE A 2 7.18 -11.34 -30.06
CA ILE A 2 7.20 -11.20 -28.59
C ILE A 2 6.36 -10.01 -28.07
N LEU A 3 6.41 -8.86 -28.74
CA LEU A 3 5.59 -7.71 -28.33
C LEU A 3 4.09 -8.01 -28.43
N ALA A 4 3.65 -8.70 -29.48
CA ALA A 4 2.25 -9.08 -29.66
C ALA A 4 1.81 -10.10 -28.59
N THR A 5 2.68 -11.04 -28.21
CA THR A 5 2.37 -12.01 -27.13
C THR A 5 2.31 -11.32 -25.77
N ILE A 6 3.12 -10.30 -25.52
CA ILE A 6 3.03 -9.49 -24.28
C ILE A 6 1.72 -8.72 -24.26
N ILE A 7 1.34 -8.05 -25.36
CA ILE A 7 0.08 -7.31 -25.46
C ILE A 7 -1.12 -8.24 -25.27
N ALA A 8 -1.12 -9.41 -25.92
CA ALA A 8 -2.16 -10.41 -25.74
C ALA A 8 -2.25 -10.88 -24.27
N ASN A 9 -1.10 -11.11 -23.62
CA ASN A 9 -1.08 -11.47 -22.20
C ASN A 9 -1.61 -10.34 -21.29
N CYS A 10 -1.30 -9.08 -21.59
CA CYS A 10 -1.87 -7.94 -20.87
C CYS A 10 -3.40 -7.84 -21.05
N ILE A 11 -3.92 -8.12 -22.24
CA ILE A 11 -5.37 -8.15 -22.49
C ILE A 11 -6.03 -9.28 -21.70
N VAL A 12 -5.42 -10.47 -21.69
CA VAL A 12 -5.90 -11.60 -20.88
C VAL A 12 -5.94 -11.24 -19.39
N LEU A 13 -4.87 -10.66 -18.85
CA LEU A 13 -4.82 -10.19 -17.47
C LEU A 13 -5.87 -9.11 -17.18
N ALA A 14 -6.15 -8.20 -18.11
CA ALA A 14 -7.16 -7.16 -17.95
C ALA A 14 -8.60 -7.69 -17.99
N LEU A 15 -8.81 -8.84 -18.65
CA LEU A 15 -10.11 -9.52 -18.71
C LEU A 15 -10.34 -10.49 -17.54
N GLU A 16 -9.33 -10.71 -16.70
CA GLU A 16 -9.41 -11.57 -15.52
C GLU A 16 -10.29 -10.92 -14.44
N GLN A 17 -11.43 -11.55 -14.13
CA GLN A 17 -12.35 -11.09 -13.10
C GLN A 17 -12.00 -11.75 -11.76
N HIS A 18 -11.68 -10.93 -10.76
CA HIS A 18 -11.47 -11.40 -9.40
C HIS A 18 -12.80 -11.36 -8.66
N LEU A 19 -13.56 -12.46 -8.71
CA LEU A 19 -14.82 -12.56 -7.95
C LEU A 19 -14.53 -12.90 -6.48
N PRO A 20 -15.29 -12.33 -5.52
CA PRO A 20 -15.30 -12.83 -4.14
C PRO A 20 -15.78 -14.30 -4.13
N ASP A 21 -15.29 -15.07 -3.15
CA ASP A 21 -15.63 -16.48 -2.91
C ASP A 21 -15.11 -17.54 -3.91
N ASP A 22 -14.06 -17.22 -4.69
CA ASP A 22 -13.42 -18.15 -5.66
C ASP A 22 -14.40 -18.67 -6.74
N ASP A 23 -15.47 -17.91 -6.98
CA ASP A 23 -16.51 -18.26 -7.94
C ASP A 23 -15.97 -18.04 -9.36
N LYS A 24 -15.70 -19.15 -10.07
CA LYS A 24 -15.10 -19.12 -11.41
C LYS A 24 -16.18 -19.04 -12.48
N THR A 25 -16.17 -17.95 -13.25
CA THR A 25 -16.96 -17.88 -14.48
C THR A 25 -16.34 -18.79 -15.56
N PRO A 26 -17.13 -19.33 -16.51
CA PRO A 26 -16.58 -20.14 -17.61
C PRO A 26 -15.60 -19.36 -18.51
N MET A 27 -15.62 -18.03 -18.43
CA MET A 27 -14.63 -17.15 -19.08
C MET A 27 -13.29 -17.18 -18.32
N SER A 28 -13.31 -17.10 -16.98
CA SER A 28 -12.09 -17.14 -16.15
C SER A 28 -11.32 -18.46 -16.29
N GLU A 29 -12.02 -19.59 -16.34
CA GLU A 29 -11.42 -20.92 -16.50
C GLU A 29 -10.68 -21.05 -17.84
N ARG A 30 -11.27 -20.53 -18.92
CA ARG A 30 -10.62 -20.47 -20.24
C ARG A 30 -9.39 -19.57 -20.26
N LEU A 31 -9.38 -18.51 -19.46
CA LEU A 31 -8.24 -17.60 -19.36
C LEU A 31 -7.08 -18.26 -18.62
N ASP A 32 -7.35 -18.99 -17.53
CA ASP A 32 -6.36 -19.79 -16.79
C ASP A 32 -5.65 -20.80 -17.71
N ASP A 33 -6.39 -21.48 -18.60
CA ASP A 33 -5.84 -22.45 -19.55
C ASP A 33 -4.88 -21.82 -20.58
N THR A 34 -5.07 -20.55 -20.93
CA THR A 34 -4.18 -19.87 -21.91
C THR A 34 -2.83 -19.49 -21.33
N GLU A 35 -2.72 -19.45 -20.00
CA GLU A 35 -1.54 -18.98 -19.30
C GLU A 35 -0.26 -19.82 -19.48
N PRO A 36 -0.28 -21.16 -19.36
CA PRO A 36 0.90 -21.98 -19.59
C PRO A 36 1.47 -21.81 -21.00
N TYR A 37 0.63 -21.51 -22.00
CA TYR A 37 1.09 -21.23 -23.36
C TYR A 37 1.94 -19.96 -23.44
N PHE A 38 1.53 -18.88 -22.76
CA PHE A 38 2.33 -17.64 -22.69
C PHE A 38 3.66 -17.86 -21.98
N ILE A 39 3.66 -18.63 -20.88
CA ILE A 39 4.89 -18.98 -20.14
C ILE A 39 5.83 -19.79 -21.02
N GLY A 40 5.31 -20.76 -21.78
CA GLY A 40 6.10 -21.57 -22.72
C GLY A 40 6.81 -20.71 -23.78
N ILE A 41 6.10 -19.74 -24.38
CA ILE A 41 6.69 -18.82 -25.36
C ILE A 41 7.79 -17.95 -24.73
N PHE A 42 7.58 -17.45 -23.52
CA PHE A 42 8.59 -16.64 -22.81
C PHE A 42 9.80 -17.47 -22.37
N CYS A 43 9.58 -18.71 -21.95
CA CYS A 43 10.66 -19.64 -21.63
C CYS A 43 11.54 -19.93 -22.85
N PHE A 44 10.91 -20.13 -24.01
CA PHE A 44 11.64 -20.34 -25.26
C PHE A 44 12.48 -19.11 -25.67
N GLU A 45 11.90 -17.91 -25.57
CA GLU A 45 12.61 -16.66 -25.82
C GLU A 45 13.82 -16.49 -24.88
N ALA A 46 13.62 -16.69 -23.58
CA ALA A 46 14.69 -16.57 -22.59
C ALA A 46 15.79 -17.61 -22.84
N GLY A 47 15.41 -18.86 -23.17
CA GLY A 47 16.33 -19.93 -23.53
C GLY A 47 17.21 -19.58 -24.73
N ILE A 48 16.62 -19.05 -25.82
CA ILE A 48 17.38 -18.60 -26.99
C ILE A 48 18.37 -17.49 -26.61
N LYS A 49 17.94 -16.49 -25.84
CA LYS A 49 18.82 -15.38 -25.41
C LYS A 49 19.97 -15.88 -24.54
N ILE A 50 19.71 -16.83 -23.64
CA ILE A 50 20.72 -17.43 -22.76
C ILE A 50 21.78 -18.18 -23.58
N ILE A 51 21.37 -18.96 -24.58
CA ILE A 51 22.29 -19.71 -25.43
C ILE A 51 23.10 -18.76 -26.33
N ALA A 52 22.46 -17.73 -26.90
CA ALA A 52 23.11 -16.79 -27.81
C ALA A 52 24.09 -15.83 -27.12
N LEU A 53 23.77 -15.35 -25.92
CA LEU A 53 24.58 -14.35 -25.18
C LEU A 53 25.53 -15.00 -24.15
N GLY A 54 25.34 -16.28 -23.84
CA GLY A 54 26.04 -17.00 -22.78
C GLY A 54 25.50 -16.66 -21.38
N PHE A 55 25.47 -17.67 -20.50
CA PHE A 55 24.82 -17.58 -19.19
C PHE A 55 25.46 -16.54 -18.24
N ALA A 56 26.77 -16.66 -17.96
CA ALA A 56 27.42 -15.83 -16.93
C ALA A 56 28.91 -15.47 -17.17
N PHE A 57 29.67 -16.26 -17.96
CA PHE A 57 31.14 -16.16 -17.96
C PHE A 57 31.74 -15.18 -18.99
N HIS A 58 30.96 -14.56 -19.88
CA HIS A 58 31.45 -13.60 -20.88
C HIS A 58 31.06 -12.16 -20.55
N LYS A 59 31.88 -11.17 -20.99
CA LYS A 59 31.64 -9.73 -20.74
C LYS A 59 30.32 -9.17 -21.32
N GLY A 60 29.60 -9.93 -22.15
CA GLY A 60 28.26 -9.65 -22.67
C GLY A 60 27.17 -10.60 -22.19
N SER A 61 27.40 -11.34 -21.11
CA SER A 61 26.49 -12.38 -20.62
C SER A 61 25.11 -11.87 -20.22
N TYR A 62 24.12 -12.74 -20.39
CA TYR A 62 22.70 -12.46 -20.21
C TYR A 62 22.36 -11.82 -18.85
N LEU A 63 22.99 -12.30 -17.77
CA LEU A 63 22.73 -11.83 -16.40
C LEU A 63 23.33 -10.45 -16.06
N ARG A 64 24.21 -9.89 -16.89
CA ARG A 64 24.82 -8.57 -16.63
C ARG A 64 23.94 -7.41 -17.09
N ASN A 65 22.94 -7.68 -17.93
CA ASN A 65 21.95 -6.69 -18.35
C ASN A 65 20.72 -6.76 -17.43
N GLY A 66 20.47 -5.70 -16.66
CA GLY A 66 19.34 -5.66 -15.71
C GLY A 66 17.97 -5.93 -16.33
N TRP A 67 17.77 -5.56 -17.61
CA TRP A 67 16.52 -5.85 -18.32
C TRP A 67 16.34 -7.34 -18.65
N ASN A 68 17.44 -8.05 -18.93
CA ASN A 68 17.42 -9.49 -19.15
C ASN A 68 17.24 -10.26 -17.84
N VAL A 69 17.77 -9.73 -16.73
CA VAL A 69 17.53 -10.28 -15.39
C VAL A 69 16.06 -10.17 -15.01
N MET A 70 15.41 -9.03 -15.31
CA MET A 70 13.97 -8.87 -15.13
C MET A 70 13.17 -9.91 -15.94
N ASP A 71 13.51 -10.09 -17.22
CA ASP A 71 12.91 -11.11 -18.09
C ASP A 71 13.05 -12.53 -17.50
N PHE A 72 14.24 -12.86 -17.00
CA PHE A 72 14.51 -14.14 -16.35
C PHE A 72 13.67 -14.37 -15.09
N VAL A 73 13.55 -13.36 -14.22
CA VAL A 73 12.73 -13.45 -13.00
C VAL A 73 11.26 -13.68 -13.34
N VAL A 74 10.73 -13.01 -14.36
CA VAL A 74 9.34 -13.19 -14.83
C VAL A 74 9.11 -14.61 -15.35
N VAL A 75 10.08 -15.19 -16.08
CA VAL A 75 9.99 -16.58 -16.57
C VAL A 75 10.10 -17.58 -15.42
N LEU A 76 11.05 -17.38 -14.50
CA LEU A 76 11.28 -18.27 -13.36
C LEU A 76 10.06 -18.36 -12.44
N THR A 77 9.46 -17.21 -12.12
CA THR A 77 8.25 -17.11 -11.30
C THR A 77 7.04 -17.72 -11.99
N GLY A 78 6.93 -17.60 -13.31
CA GLY A 78 5.91 -18.29 -14.11
C GLY A 78 6.04 -19.82 -14.04
N ILE A 79 7.26 -20.36 -14.18
CA ILE A 79 7.51 -21.80 -14.07
C ILE A 79 7.18 -22.30 -12.65
N LEU A 80 7.63 -21.58 -11.61
CA LEU A 80 7.32 -21.90 -10.21
C LEU A 80 5.80 -21.93 -9.95
N ALA A 81 5.05 -21.01 -10.54
CA ALA A 81 3.58 -20.99 -10.44
C ALA A 81 2.91 -22.20 -11.11
N THR A 82 3.50 -22.75 -12.18
CA THR A 82 2.95 -23.94 -12.87
C THR A 82 3.36 -25.27 -12.22
N VAL A 83 4.52 -25.31 -11.54
CA VAL A 83 5.06 -26.56 -10.95
C VAL A 83 4.42 -26.88 -9.59
N GLY A 84 3.61 -25.97 -9.03
CA GLY A 84 2.76 -26.29 -7.87
C GLY A 84 3.57 -26.62 -6.62
N THR A 85 4.65 -25.88 -6.37
CA THR A 85 5.28 -25.87 -5.04
C THR A 85 4.27 -25.34 -4.01
N GLU A 86 4.26 -25.91 -2.80
CA GLU A 86 3.36 -25.57 -1.66
C GLU A 86 3.37 -24.09 -1.19
N PHE A 87 3.96 -23.19 -1.97
CA PHE A 87 3.85 -21.76 -1.80
C PHE A 87 2.44 -21.29 -2.13
N ASP A 88 1.93 -20.39 -1.31
CA ASP A 88 0.61 -19.78 -1.39
C ASP A 88 0.33 -19.25 -2.82
N LEU A 89 -0.54 -19.95 -3.56
CA LEU A 89 -0.84 -19.70 -4.98
C LEU A 89 -1.28 -18.25 -5.23
N ARG A 90 -1.82 -17.57 -4.21
CA ARG A 90 -2.18 -16.14 -4.26
C ARG A 90 -0.98 -15.23 -4.55
N THR A 91 0.16 -15.48 -3.88
CA THR A 91 1.37 -14.66 -4.06
C THR A 91 1.99 -14.86 -5.44
N LEU A 92 2.04 -16.10 -5.92
CA LEU A 92 2.55 -16.43 -7.25
C LEU A 92 1.63 -15.92 -8.37
N ARG A 93 0.31 -15.83 -8.12
CA ARG A 93 -0.63 -15.19 -9.04
C ARG A 93 -0.40 -13.67 -9.12
N ALA A 94 -0.15 -13.00 -7.99
CA ALA A 94 0.13 -11.56 -7.98
C ALA A 94 1.38 -11.19 -8.79
N VAL A 95 2.43 -12.03 -8.78
CA VAL A 95 3.67 -11.78 -9.54
C VAL A 95 3.46 -11.68 -11.06
N ARG A 96 2.35 -12.26 -11.58
CA ARG A 96 1.99 -12.17 -13.00
C ARG A 96 1.72 -10.73 -13.44
N VAL A 97 1.35 -9.83 -12.51
CA VAL A 97 1.20 -8.38 -12.74
C VAL A 97 2.51 -7.70 -13.17
N LEU A 98 3.66 -8.36 -13.00
CA LEU A 98 4.96 -7.84 -13.43
C LEU A 98 5.24 -8.15 -14.91
N ARG A 99 4.51 -9.06 -15.57
CA ARG A 99 4.71 -9.41 -17.00
C ARG A 99 4.63 -8.22 -17.96
N PRO A 100 3.71 -7.25 -17.79
CA PRO A 100 3.70 -6.01 -18.57
C PRO A 100 5.04 -5.25 -18.53
N LEU A 101 5.84 -5.36 -17.46
CA LEU A 101 7.17 -4.73 -17.38
C LEU A 101 8.13 -5.28 -18.43
N LYS A 102 7.92 -6.50 -18.94
CA LYS A 102 8.72 -7.06 -20.05
C LYS A 102 8.58 -6.22 -21.32
N LEU A 103 7.48 -5.48 -21.51
CA LEU A 103 7.33 -4.53 -22.62
C LEU A 103 8.41 -3.44 -22.59
N VAL A 104 8.84 -3.02 -21.39
CA VAL A 104 9.98 -2.10 -21.22
C VAL A 104 11.28 -2.72 -21.72
N SER A 105 11.52 -3.99 -21.42
CA SER A 105 12.72 -4.69 -21.92
C SER A 105 12.70 -4.87 -23.45
N GLY A 106 11.51 -4.95 -24.06
CA GLY A 106 11.33 -5.12 -25.50
C GLY A 106 11.40 -3.83 -26.33
N ILE A 107 11.13 -2.66 -25.74
CA ILE A 107 11.11 -1.36 -26.45
C ILE A 107 12.23 -0.46 -25.92
N PRO A 108 13.32 -0.25 -26.69
CA PRO A 108 14.47 0.56 -26.26
C PRO A 108 14.11 2.00 -25.85
N SER A 109 13.14 2.61 -26.52
CA SER A 109 12.67 3.97 -26.20
C SER A 109 12.12 4.06 -24.77
N LEU A 110 11.40 3.04 -24.30
CA LEU A 110 10.83 3.03 -22.95
C LEU A 110 11.92 2.84 -21.88
N GLN A 111 12.98 2.10 -22.19
CA GLN A 111 14.14 1.96 -21.30
C GLN A 111 14.85 3.29 -21.07
N VAL A 112 14.96 4.13 -22.10
CA VAL A 112 15.58 5.47 -22.00
C VAL A 112 14.72 6.37 -21.10
N VAL A 113 13.40 6.32 -21.25
CA VAL A 113 12.45 7.07 -20.41
C VAL A 113 12.59 6.64 -18.94
N LEU A 114 12.51 5.34 -18.63
CA LEU A 114 12.63 4.88 -17.24
C LEU A 114 13.99 5.18 -16.63
N LYS A 115 15.09 5.04 -17.39
CA LYS A 115 16.43 5.47 -16.93
C LYS A 115 16.47 6.96 -16.60
N SER A 116 15.76 7.79 -17.38
CA SER A 116 15.68 9.23 -17.14
C SER A 116 14.91 9.53 -15.85
N ILE A 117 13.80 8.82 -15.61
CA ILE A 117 13.02 8.91 -14.36
C ILE A 117 13.89 8.51 -13.16
N MET A 118 14.60 7.38 -13.24
CA MET A 118 15.48 6.92 -12.16
C MET A 118 16.58 7.93 -11.86
N LYS A 119 17.16 8.55 -12.89
CA LYS A 119 18.17 9.60 -12.72
C LYS A 119 17.59 10.86 -12.05
N ALA A 120 16.35 11.22 -12.37
CA ALA A 120 15.65 12.35 -11.75
C ALA A 120 15.21 12.06 -10.30
N MET A 121 14.99 10.79 -9.93
CA MET A 121 14.59 10.39 -8.58
C MET A 121 15.70 10.59 -7.54
N ILE A 122 16.97 10.39 -7.92
CA ILE A 122 18.12 10.53 -7.00
C ILE A 122 18.19 11.90 -6.31
N PRO A 123 18.14 13.05 -7.03
CA PRO A 123 18.13 14.35 -6.37
C PRO A 123 16.84 14.62 -5.56
N LEU A 124 15.69 14.11 -6.03
CA LEU A 124 14.43 14.22 -5.29
C LEU A 124 14.47 13.46 -3.95
N LEU A 125 15.19 12.33 -3.88
CA LEU A 125 15.35 11.56 -2.65
C LEU A 125 16.02 12.39 -1.54
N GLN A 126 16.94 13.28 -1.88
CA GLN A 126 17.60 14.15 -0.88
C GLN A 126 16.60 15.14 -0.25
N ILE A 127 15.73 15.73 -1.08
CA ILE A 127 14.65 16.61 -0.62
C ILE A 127 13.61 15.80 0.17
N GLY A 128 13.28 14.59 -0.31
CA GLY A 128 12.38 13.67 0.36
C GLY A 128 12.88 13.25 1.74
N LEU A 129 14.19 13.05 1.91
CA LEU A 129 14.80 12.75 3.20
C LEU A 129 14.67 13.94 4.18
N LEU A 130 14.90 15.17 3.71
CA LEU A 130 14.68 16.37 4.52
C LEU A 130 13.22 16.50 4.94
N LEU A 131 12.28 16.26 4.02
CA LEU A 131 10.84 16.26 4.31
C LEU A 131 10.48 15.18 5.33
N PHE A 132 11.06 13.98 5.22
CA PHE A 132 10.83 12.89 6.17
C PHE A 132 11.29 13.26 7.59
N PHE A 133 12.44 13.92 7.75
CA PHE A 133 12.85 14.45 9.05
C PHE A 133 11.90 15.51 9.59
N ALA A 134 11.39 16.40 8.74
CA ALA A 134 10.38 17.38 9.16
C ALA A 134 9.09 16.69 9.64
N ILE A 135 8.61 15.68 8.91
CA ILE A 135 7.46 14.85 9.29
C ILE A 135 7.69 14.20 10.65
N LEU A 136 8.87 13.62 10.89
CA LEU A 136 9.21 13.00 12.17
C LEU A 136 9.15 14.00 13.33
N ILE A 137 9.66 15.22 13.14
CA ILE A 137 9.61 16.26 14.18
C ILE A 137 8.15 16.59 14.52
N PHE A 138 7.30 16.84 13.52
CA PHE A 138 5.88 17.13 13.74
C PHE A 138 5.12 15.93 14.32
N ALA A 139 5.48 14.70 13.94
CA ALA A 139 4.87 13.49 14.49
C ALA A 139 5.20 13.29 15.97
N ILE A 140 6.46 13.54 16.39
CA ILE A 140 6.86 13.48 17.80
C ILE A 140 6.13 14.56 18.60
N ILE A 141 6.05 15.79 18.07
CA ILE A 141 5.26 16.87 18.71
C ILE A 141 3.80 16.42 18.84
N GLY A 142 3.17 15.94 17.76
CA GLY A 142 1.79 15.48 17.80
C GLY A 142 1.55 14.36 18.82
N LEU A 143 2.48 13.41 18.92
CA LEU A 143 2.43 12.32 19.90
C LEU A 143 2.44 12.85 21.33
N GLU A 144 3.41 13.71 21.67
CA GLU A 144 3.53 14.27 23.03
C GLU A 144 2.28 15.08 23.45
N PHE A 145 1.64 15.77 22.51
CA PHE A 145 0.47 16.61 22.81
C PHE A 145 -0.86 15.84 22.80
N TYR A 146 -1.00 14.85 21.92
CA TYR A 146 -2.30 14.22 21.63
C TYR A 146 -2.37 12.71 21.90
N MET A 147 -1.38 12.15 22.61
CA MET A 147 -1.42 10.77 23.07
C MET A 147 -2.68 10.51 23.92
N GLY A 148 -3.42 9.48 23.55
CA GLY A 148 -4.63 8.99 24.19
C GLY A 148 -5.88 9.83 23.95
N LYS A 149 -5.80 10.92 23.19
CA LYS A 149 -6.89 11.90 23.05
C LYS A 149 -7.95 11.51 22.01
N PHE A 150 -7.65 10.59 21.10
CA PHE A 150 -8.56 10.18 20.02
C PHE A 150 -9.43 8.98 20.37
N HIS A 151 -9.36 8.47 21.61
CA HIS A 151 -10.10 7.28 22.06
C HIS A 151 -11.42 7.57 22.79
N THR A 152 -11.80 8.84 22.88
CA THR A 152 -13.04 9.28 23.54
C THR A 152 -14.08 9.66 22.50
N THR A 153 -15.28 9.10 22.60
CA THR A 153 -16.44 9.54 21.79
C THR A 153 -17.72 9.55 22.62
N CYS A 154 -18.80 10.07 22.06
CA CYS A 154 -20.10 10.16 22.73
C CYS A 154 -20.86 8.84 22.59
N PHE A 155 -21.10 8.19 23.72
CA PHE A 155 -21.91 6.98 23.84
C PHE A 155 -23.31 7.31 24.37
N GLU A 156 -24.33 6.61 23.86
CA GLU A 156 -25.70 6.74 24.37
C GLU A 156 -25.84 6.12 25.77
N GLU A 157 -26.56 6.81 26.65
CA GLU A 157 -26.80 6.30 28.02
C GLU A 157 -27.72 5.06 27.99
N GLY A 158 -27.12 3.87 28.05
CA GLY A 158 -27.81 2.59 28.29
C GLY A 158 -27.69 1.53 27.20
N THR A 159 -27.18 1.87 26.01
CA THR A 159 -27.01 0.94 24.88
C THR A 159 -25.54 0.69 24.51
N ASP A 160 -24.59 1.43 25.08
CA ASP A 160 -23.15 1.42 24.72
C ASP A 160 -22.91 1.60 23.21
N ASP A 161 -23.90 2.12 22.48
CA ASP A 161 -23.84 2.40 21.06
C ASP A 161 -23.24 3.80 20.81
N ILE A 162 -22.42 3.89 19.76
CA ILE A 162 -21.78 5.14 19.33
C ILE A 162 -22.79 5.98 18.54
N GLN A 163 -22.89 7.26 18.89
CA GLN A 163 -23.85 8.16 18.25
C GLN A 163 -23.37 8.62 16.85
N GLY A 164 -24.09 8.18 15.81
CA GLY A 164 -23.99 8.71 14.43
C GLY A 164 -23.11 7.89 13.47
N GLU A 165 -23.33 8.08 12.16
CA GLU A 165 -22.57 7.40 11.08
C GLU A 165 -21.10 7.86 10.99
N SER A 166 -20.73 8.97 11.63
CA SER A 166 -19.37 9.52 11.65
C SER A 166 -19.01 10.00 13.06
N PRO A 167 -18.52 9.11 13.93
CA PRO A 167 -18.12 9.47 15.28
C PRO A 167 -16.90 10.39 15.26
N ALA A 168 -16.94 11.39 16.14
CA ALA A 168 -15.83 12.31 16.35
C ALA A 168 -15.35 12.23 17.80
N PRO A 169 -14.12 12.70 18.08
CA PRO A 169 -13.64 12.82 19.44
C PRO A 169 -14.54 13.72 20.30
N CYS A 170 -14.58 13.46 21.61
CA CYS A 170 -15.24 14.33 22.59
C CYS A 170 -14.29 14.68 23.73
N GLY A 171 -14.57 15.82 24.39
CA GLY A 171 -13.94 16.20 25.65
C GLY A 171 -14.96 16.56 26.72
N THR A 172 -14.49 16.68 27.96
CA THR A 172 -15.33 16.91 29.14
C THR A 172 -15.56 18.39 29.46
N GLU A 173 -14.70 19.28 28.95
CA GLU A 173 -14.71 20.71 29.25
C GLU A 173 -14.48 21.53 27.97
N GLU A 174 -15.11 22.71 27.87
CA GLU A 174 -14.85 23.68 26.80
C GLU A 174 -13.36 24.09 26.83
N PRO A 175 -12.66 24.18 25.68
CA PRO A 175 -13.15 24.33 24.31
C PRO A 175 -13.37 23.03 23.53
N ALA A 176 -13.25 21.86 24.17
CA ALA A 176 -13.50 20.59 23.48
C ALA A 176 -14.98 20.40 23.14
N ARG A 177 -15.25 19.49 22.20
CA ARG A 177 -16.62 19.12 21.86
C ARG A 177 -17.27 18.35 23.01
N THR A 178 -18.25 18.96 23.66
CA THR A 178 -19.10 18.32 24.67
C THR A 178 -20.21 17.51 24.02
N CYS A 179 -20.54 16.37 24.59
CA CYS A 179 -21.62 15.51 24.11
C CYS A 179 -23.02 16.14 24.36
N PRO A 180 -24.00 15.93 23.46
CA PRO A 180 -25.37 16.42 23.65
C PRO A 180 -26.08 15.72 24.82
N ASN A 181 -27.18 16.32 25.30
CA ASN A 181 -27.97 15.75 26.41
C ASN A 181 -28.43 14.32 26.11
N GLY A 182 -28.13 13.38 27.02
CA GLY A 182 -28.45 11.96 26.87
C GLY A 182 -27.29 11.09 26.39
N THR A 183 -26.11 11.66 26.11
CA THR A 183 -24.89 10.91 25.80
C THR A 183 -23.74 11.31 26.74
N LYS A 184 -22.83 10.36 27.01
CA LYS A 184 -21.65 10.56 27.85
C LYS A 184 -20.38 10.34 27.05
N CYS A 185 -19.41 11.23 27.26
CA CYS A 185 -18.08 11.08 26.69
C CYS A 185 -17.35 9.95 27.44
N GLN A 186 -17.08 8.83 26.77
CA GLN A 186 -16.43 7.67 27.38
C GLN A 186 -15.21 7.20 26.57
N PRO A 187 -14.17 6.66 27.25
CA PRO A 187 -12.96 6.19 26.60
C PRO A 187 -13.06 4.71 26.20
N TYR A 188 -13.61 4.36 25.04
CA TYR A 188 -13.59 2.97 24.48
C TYR A 188 -13.74 2.94 22.96
N TRP A 189 -13.40 4.03 22.28
CA TRP A 189 -13.48 4.11 20.82
C TRP A 189 -12.13 3.78 20.19
N GLU A 190 -12.14 2.99 19.11
CA GLU A 190 -10.92 2.66 18.34
C GLU A 190 -10.23 3.91 17.75
N GLY A 191 -11.00 4.99 17.57
CA GLY A 191 -10.54 6.26 17.02
C GLY A 191 -11.03 6.51 15.59
N PRO A 192 -10.80 7.72 15.04
CA PRO A 192 -11.29 8.07 13.72
C PRO A 192 -10.68 7.18 12.63
N ASN A 193 -11.44 6.93 11.56
CA ASN A 193 -11.06 6.04 10.45
C ASN A 193 -10.62 4.64 10.92
N ASN A 194 -11.38 4.01 11.82
CA ASN A 194 -11.09 2.69 12.39
C ASN A 194 -9.70 2.64 13.06
N GLY A 195 -9.34 3.72 13.77
CA GLY A 195 -8.08 3.82 14.48
C GLY A 195 -6.84 4.08 13.60
N ILE A 196 -6.98 4.40 12.31
CA ILE A 196 -5.81 4.71 11.47
C ILE A 196 -5.25 6.10 11.81
N THR A 197 -6.12 7.08 12.02
CA THR A 197 -5.74 8.47 12.33
C THR A 197 -5.65 8.67 13.84
N GLN A 198 -4.45 8.47 14.39
CA GLN A 198 -4.16 8.55 15.82
C GLN A 198 -2.72 9.04 16.08
N PHE A 199 -2.45 9.50 17.30
CA PHE A 199 -1.13 9.97 17.73
C PHE A 199 -0.50 9.11 18.85
N ASP A 200 -1.01 7.90 19.08
CA ASP A 200 -0.53 7.05 20.20
C ASP A 200 0.77 6.31 19.88
N ASN A 201 1.04 6.06 18.59
CA ASN A 201 2.24 5.41 18.10
C ASN A 201 2.94 6.25 17.05
N ILE A 202 4.27 6.24 17.06
CA ILE A 202 5.07 7.05 16.12
C ILE A 202 4.77 6.75 14.65
N LEU A 203 4.49 5.48 14.30
CA LEU A 203 4.16 5.08 12.92
C LEU A 203 2.82 5.68 12.45
N PHE A 204 1.79 5.63 13.28
CA PHE A 204 0.48 6.23 12.97
C PHE A 204 0.54 7.76 13.01
N ALA A 205 1.31 8.35 13.92
CA ALA A 205 1.55 9.79 13.95
C ALA A 205 2.25 10.28 12.66
N VAL A 206 3.26 9.56 12.18
CA VAL A 206 3.94 9.85 10.90
C VAL A 206 2.98 9.75 9.72
N LEU A 207 2.13 8.70 9.67
CA LEU A 207 1.12 8.54 8.62
C LEU A 207 0.11 9.70 8.64
N THR A 208 -0.37 10.06 9.83
CA THR A 208 -1.34 11.15 10.04
C THR A 208 -0.78 12.51 9.64
N VAL A 209 0.48 12.81 9.99
CA VAL A 209 1.17 14.04 9.57
C VAL A 209 1.45 14.04 8.07
N PHE A 210 1.82 12.89 7.50
CA PHE A 210 2.01 12.74 6.06
C PHE A 210 0.72 13.05 5.29
N GLN A 211 -0.41 12.48 5.73
CA GLN A 211 -1.74 12.77 5.19
C GLN A 211 -2.05 14.28 5.21
N CYS A 212 -1.72 14.98 6.30
CA CYS A 212 -1.90 16.44 6.39
C CYS A 212 -1.06 17.22 5.38
N ILE A 213 0.21 16.84 5.19
CA ILE A 213 1.12 17.51 4.24
C ILE A 213 0.68 17.27 2.80
N THR A 214 0.09 16.12 2.49
CA THR A 214 -0.52 15.85 1.19
C THR A 214 -1.81 16.62 0.92
N MET A 215 -2.30 17.40 1.91
CA MET A 215 -3.54 18.18 1.84
C MET A 215 -4.81 17.35 1.64
N GLU A 216 -4.80 16.07 2.01
CA GLU A 216 -5.95 15.16 1.92
C GLU A 216 -6.47 14.87 3.34
N GLY A 217 -7.72 15.25 3.64
CA GLY A 217 -8.32 15.00 4.97
C GLY A 217 -7.68 15.76 6.15
N TRP A 218 -6.85 16.79 5.89
CA TRP A 218 -6.21 17.58 6.94
C TRP A 218 -7.20 18.39 7.79
N THR A 219 -8.32 18.82 7.20
CA THR A 219 -9.39 19.53 7.90
C THR A 219 -10.10 18.63 8.89
N ASP A 220 -10.28 17.35 8.55
CA ASP A 220 -10.94 16.39 9.44
C ASP A 220 -10.05 16.12 10.64
N LEU A 221 -8.73 16.02 10.45
CA LEU A 221 -7.80 15.95 11.57
C LEU A 221 -7.83 17.22 12.42
N LEU A 222 -7.87 18.40 11.80
CA LEU A 222 -7.98 19.67 12.52
C LEU A 222 -9.22 19.70 13.41
N TYR A 223 -10.38 19.30 12.88
CA TYR A 223 -11.62 19.22 13.67
C TYR A 223 -11.53 18.16 14.76
N ASN A 224 -10.99 16.98 14.47
CA ASN A 224 -10.80 15.93 15.48
C ASN A 224 -9.87 16.37 16.61
N VAL A 225 -8.79 17.10 16.30
CA VAL A 225 -7.88 17.69 17.29
C VAL A 225 -8.60 18.75 18.11
N SER A 226 -9.36 19.64 17.46
CA SER A 226 -10.14 20.68 18.14
C SER A 226 -11.14 20.05 19.11
N ASP A 227 -11.90 19.07 18.63
CA ASP A 227 -12.94 18.37 19.38
C ASP A 227 -12.38 17.53 20.53
N ALA A 228 -11.16 16.98 20.38
CA ALA A 228 -10.46 16.23 21.43
C ALA A 228 -9.73 17.13 22.45
N SER A 229 -9.38 18.37 22.08
CA SER A 229 -8.53 19.25 22.89
C SER A 229 -9.32 19.98 23.98
N SER A 230 -9.58 19.31 25.10
CA SER A 230 -9.98 20.01 26.32
C SER A 230 -8.76 20.73 26.90
N GLY A 231 -8.90 22.01 27.26
CA GLY A 231 -7.79 22.84 27.74
C GLY A 231 -6.96 22.14 28.83
N ARG A 232 -5.64 22.02 28.58
CA ARG A 232 -4.53 21.83 29.53
C ARG A 232 -4.88 21.20 30.91
N GLY A 233 -4.61 19.90 31.06
CA GLY A 233 -4.31 19.30 32.38
C GLY A 233 -5.37 18.38 33.00
N GLY A 234 -5.88 17.39 32.26
CA GLY A 234 -6.45 16.20 32.88
C GLY A 234 -5.32 15.29 33.35
N SER A 235 -5.10 15.24 34.67
CA SER A 235 -4.20 14.28 35.33
C SER A 235 -4.37 12.85 34.77
N PRO A 236 -3.31 12.02 34.77
CA PRO A 236 -3.50 10.58 34.59
C PRO A 236 -4.51 10.12 35.64
N GLY A 237 -5.64 9.55 35.18
CA GLY A 237 -6.58 8.88 36.08
C GLY A 237 -5.82 7.84 36.91
N PRO A 238 -6.22 7.61 38.17
CA PRO A 238 -5.50 6.70 39.04
C PRO A 238 -5.44 5.32 38.38
N ALA A 239 -4.23 4.78 38.28
CA ALA A 239 -4.04 3.36 38.07
C ALA A 239 -4.79 2.65 39.21
N ASN A 240 -5.95 2.08 38.90
CA ASN A 240 -6.62 1.18 39.81
C ASN A 240 -5.93 -0.18 39.70
N SER A 241 -5.39 -0.56 40.86
CA SER A 241 -5.01 -1.89 41.36
C SER A 241 -5.81 -3.06 40.82
#